data_AF-A0A941N9A2-F1
#
_entry.id   AF-A0A941N9A2-F1
#
_cell.length_a   1.000
_cell.length_b   1.000
_cell.length_c   1.000
_cell.angle_alpha   90.00
_cell.angle_beta   90.00
_cell.angle_gamma   90.00
#
_symmetry.space_group_name_H-M   'P 1'
#
loop_
_entity.id
_entity.type
_entity.pdbx_description
1 polymer ?
#
loop_
_entity_poly.entity_id
_entity_poly.type
_entity_poly.pdbx_seq_one_letter_code
_entity_poly.pdbx_strand_id
1 'polypeptide(L)'
;MAMLAVTVAYWTQRFESNSALQATVAKWIPDFSHETLAAKAEPANPPAAIPASAPQWAATGSAPRPLAVPVKVAAAKVVLPPPKLVAAAVSAPQQLAEGPAPSKPIAPPPAVETDGASAQAVAVAERVRQSVPAELFPYFDVYLYVSKAASGPWAQHMFVFHKTDAGRLAFEETFPVSTGRERAEKYFTSTPTGLFELDPARFDAHHRSHRWNGAPMPWAMFLNYTIHNRDTGVALHSGIGHVALLGQRASGGCVRMPPEKAEEYFRRFQATEHGLVPVFAFDSLAGTTRTDGMLKRDAAGNPVLTPGYKVLLIIQDYPGGPATVAVLS
;
A
#
# COMPACT_ATOMS: atom_id res chain seq x y z
N MET A 1 18.03 11.40 -32.32
CA MET A 1 19.25 11.84 -31.58
C MET A 1 19.08 13.15 -30.80
N ALA A 2 17.86 13.66 -30.58
CA ALA A 2 17.62 14.84 -29.73
C ALA A 2 17.26 14.50 -28.26
N MET A 3 17.00 13.23 -27.94
CA MET A 3 16.69 12.78 -26.57
C MET A 3 17.92 12.40 -25.73
N LEU A 4 19.14 12.45 -26.28
CA LEU A 4 20.36 12.17 -25.53
C LEU A 4 20.99 13.42 -24.91
N ALA A 5 20.66 14.62 -25.41
CA ALA A 5 21.30 15.87 -24.99
C ALA A 5 20.75 16.44 -23.67
N VAL A 6 19.47 16.20 -23.37
CA VAL A 6 18.83 16.71 -22.13
C VAL A 6 19.29 15.93 -20.89
N THR A 7 19.63 14.64 -21.05
CA THR A 7 20.09 13.78 -19.95
C THR A 7 21.52 14.10 -19.52
N VAL A 8 22.38 14.61 -20.42
CA VAL A 8 23.78 14.97 -20.07
C VAL A 8 23.84 16.26 -19.27
N ALA A 9 23.06 17.28 -19.63
CA ALA A 9 23.05 18.57 -18.92
C ALA A 9 22.57 18.46 -17.44
N TYR A 10 21.63 17.54 -17.16
CA TYR A 10 21.15 17.30 -15.81
C TYR A 10 22.18 16.58 -14.91
N TRP A 11 23.13 15.86 -15.52
CA TRP A 11 24.19 15.16 -14.79
C TRP A 11 25.42 16.04 -14.53
N THR A 12 25.78 16.96 -15.43
CA THR A 12 26.93 17.86 -15.22
C THR A 12 26.71 18.82 -14.05
N GLN A 13 25.50 19.35 -13.88
CA GLN A 13 25.18 20.29 -12.79
C GLN A 13 25.20 19.64 -11.39
N ARG A 14 25.01 18.31 -11.31
CA ARG A 14 25.07 17.54 -10.06
C ARG A 14 26.48 17.07 -9.70
N PHE A 15 27.41 17.09 -10.67
CA PHE A 15 28.81 16.72 -10.47
C PHE A 15 29.67 17.86 -9.92
N GLU A 16 29.32 19.12 -10.20
CA GLU A 16 30.10 20.29 -9.73
C GLU A 16 29.86 20.64 -8.25
N SER A 17 28.75 20.18 -7.66
CA SER A 17 28.32 20.57 -6.31
C SER A 17 28.67 19.58 -5.19
N ASN A 18 29.36 18.47 -5.50
CA ASN A 18 29.64 17.41 -4.52
C ASN A 18 31.13 17.01 -4.50
N SER A 19 31.90 17.65 -3.62
CA SER A 19 33.34 17.44 -3.45
C SER A 19 33.72 16.00 -3.05
N ALA A 20 32.82 15.25 -2.41
CA ALA A 20 33.04 13.85 -2.05
C ALA A 20 32.97 12.89 -3.26
N LEU A 21 32.20 13.23 -4.29
CA LEU A 21 32.13 12.48 -5.55
C LEU A 21 33.37 12.73 -6.41
N GLN A 22 33.91 13.95 -6.41
CA GLN A 22 35.12 14.30 -7.15
C GLN A 22 36.36 13.54 -6.63
N ALA A 23 36.51 13.41 -5.31
CA ALA A 23 37.60 12.64 -4.70
C ALA A 23 37.51 11.13 -4.98
N THR A 24 36.29 10.63 -5.20
CA THR A 24 36.07 9.21 -5.51
C THR A 24 36.43 8.92 -6.97
N VAL A 25 35.99 9.73 -7.94
CA VAL A 25 36.27 9.49 -9.36
C VAL A 25 37.76 9.62 -9.72
N ALA A 26 38.49 10.54 -9.09
CA ALA A 26 39.94 10.71 -9.29
C ALA A 26 40.77 9.47 -8.87
N LYS A 27 40.19 8.57 -8.06
CA LYS A 27 40.84 7.35 -7.59
C LYS A 27 40.70 6.16 -8.56
N TRP A 28 39.76 6.24 -9.51
CA TRP A 28 39.45 5.15 -10.45
C TRP A 28 39.92 5.41 -11.89
N ILE A 29 40.26 6.65 -12.24
CA ILE A 29 40.74 7.04 -13.58
C ILE A 29 41.90 8.05 -13.44
N PRO A 30 43.16 7.60 -13.37
CA PRO A 30 44.29 8.46 -13.03
C PRO A 30 44.65 9.53 -14.08
N ASP A 31 44.12 9.45 -15.31
CA ASP A 31 44.42 10.38 -16.42
C ASP A 31 43.26 11.28 -16.86
N PHE A 32 42.27 11.52 -15.99
CA PHE A 32 41.20 12.47 -16.31
C PHE A 32 41.69 13.93 -16.14
N SER A 33 42.42 14.45 -17.12
CA SER A 33 42.84 15.86 -17.16
C SER A 33 41.78 16.75 -17.81
N HIS A 34 41.56 17.93 -17.21
CA HIS A 34 40.63 18.97 -17.68
C HIS A 34 41.03 19.62 -19.02
N GLU A 35 42.09 19.17 -19.69
CA GLU A 35 42.60 19.75 -20.94
C GLU A 35 42.03 19.14 -22.23
N THR A 36 41.19 18.09 -22.15
CA THR A 36 40.72 17.39 -23.37
C THR A 36 39.33 17.79 -23.88
N LEU A 37 38.74 18.87 -23.36
CA LEU A 37 37.44 19.41 -23.84
C LEU A 37 37.54 20.81 -24.48
N ALA A 38 38.75 21.30 -24.71
CA ALA A 38 38.98 22.58 -25.38
C ALA A 38 39.69 22.40 -26.73
N ALA A 39 39.07 21.67 -27.67
CA ALA A 39 39.47 21.77 -29.07
C ALA A 39 38.31 21.42 -30.02
N LYS A 40 38.06 22.36 -30.94
CA LYS A 40 37.25 22.25 -32.17
C LYS A 40 35.73 22.45 -32.03
N ALA A 41 35.34 23.67 -31.68
CA ALA A 41 34.08 24.25 -32.15
C ALA A 41 34.38 25.18 -33.34
N GLU A 42 34.12 24.69 -34.54
CA GLU A 42 34.11 25.45 -35.80
C GLU A 42 32.79 26.24 -35.87
N PRO A 43 32.77 27.52 -36.28
CA PRO A 43 31.54 28.30 -36.31
C PRO A 43 30.60 27.79 -37.41
N ALA A 44 29.53 27.09 -37.03
CA ALA A 44 28.45 26.75 -37.94
C ALA A 44 27.68 28.02 -38.33
N ASN A 45 27.54 28.23 -39.65
CA ASN A 45 26.71 29.28 -40.24
C ASN A 45 25.28 29.28 -39.65
N PRO A 46 24.66 30.45 -39.46
CA PRO A 46 23.27 30.52 -39.04
C PRO A 46 22.37 29.89 -40.11
N PRO A 47 21.36 29.09 -39.74
CA PRO A 47 20.41 28.56 -40.70
C PRO A 47 19.61 29.72 -41.34
N ALA A 48 19.48 29.65 -42.67
CA ALA A 48 18.65 30.56 -43.44
C ALA A 48 17.20 30.58 -42.92
N ALA A 49 16.61 31.77 -42.91
CA ALA A 49 15.22 32.00 -42.52
C ALA A 49 14.26 31.12 -43.33
N ILE A 50 13.39 30.39 -42.62
CA ILE A 50 12.27 29.65 -43.21
C ILE A 50 11.22 30.68 -43.65
N PRO A 51 10.80 30.71 -44.93
CA PRO A 51 9.72 31.57 -45.36
C PRO A 51 8.38 31.11 -44.75
N ALA A 52 7.63 32.07 -44.22
CA ALA A 52 6.24 31.89 -43.82
C ALA A 52 5.37 31.67 -45.07
N SER A 53 4.97 30.43 -45.31
CA SER A 53 3.88 30.12 -46.25
C SER A 53 2.92 29.15 -45.58
N ALA A 54 1.78 29.70 -45.15
CA ALA A 54 0.63 28.95 -44.67
C ALA A 54 0.01 28.12 -45.80
N PRO A 55 -0.44 26.87 -45.55
CA PRO A 55 -1.26 26.17 -46.52
C PRO A 55 -2.68 26.76 -46.53
N GLN A 56 -3.03 27.40 -47.65
CA GLN A 56 -4.41 27.63 -48.05
C GLN A 56 -5.04 26.28 -48.37
N TRP A 57 -5.93 25.81 -47.50
CA TRP A 57 -6.88 24.75 -47.85
C TRP A 57 -8.13 25.44 -48.39
N ALA A 58 -8.29 25.33 -49.70
CA ALA A 58 -9.48 25.79 -50.40
C ALA A 58 -10.68 24.90 -50.05
N ALA A 59 -11.81 25.57 -49.83
CA ALA A 59 -13.11 24.99 -49.60
C ALA A 59 -13.64 24.27 -50.86
N THR A 60 -14.09 23.03 -50.68
CA THR A 60 -15.12 22.42 -51.52
C THR A 60 -16.13 21.76 -50.59
N GLY A 61 -17.36 22.28 -50.64
CA GLY A 61 -18.41 22.01 -49.68
C GLY A 61 -19.20 20.73 -49.90
N SER A 62 -19.91 20.36 -48.84
CA SER A 62 -21.26 19.79 -48.88
C SER A 62 -21.79 19.82 -47.44
N ALA A 63 -22.76 20.70 -47.20
CA ALA A 63 -23.40 20.86 -45.91
C ALA A 63 -24.32 19.65 -45.61
N PRO A 64 -24.29 19.07 -44.40
CA PRO A 64 -25.36 18.20 -43.96
C PRO A 64 -26.59 19.04 -43.60
N ARG A 65 -27.71 18.77 -44.27
CA ARG A 65 -29.04 19.29 -43.90
C ARG A 65 -29.39 18.85 -42.47
N PRO A 66 -29.88 19.75 -41.60
CA PRO A 66 -30.47 19.33 -40.34
C PRO A 66 -31.86 18.74 -40.60
N LEU A 67 -32.01 17.43 -40.41
CA LEU A 67 -33.31 16.80 -40.22
C LEU A 67 -33.78 17.09 -38.80
N ALA A 68 -34.54 18.19 -38.65
CA ALA A 68 -35.33 18.43 -37.47
C ALA A 68 -36.51 17.43 -37.47
N VAL A 69 -36.43 16.40 -36.64
CA VAL A 69 -37.59 15.57 -36.29
C VAL A 69 -38.16 16.14 -34.99
N PRO A 70 -39.41 16.64 -34.97
CA PRO A 70 -40.05 17.07 -33.73
C PRO A 70 -40.44 15.82 -32.92
N VAL A 71 -39.66 15.49 -31.89
CA VAL A 71 -40.11 14.53 -30.87
C VAL A 71 -41.04 15.28 -29.90
N LYS A 72 -42.35 15.09 -30.07
CA LYS A 72 -43.34 15.42 -29.03
C LYS A 72 -43.09 14.49 -27.84
N VAL A 73 -42.42 14.98 -26.81
CA VAL A 73 -42.40 14.32 -25.50
C VAL A 73 -43.74 14.63 -24.81
N ALA A 74 -44.69 13.71 -24.92
CA ALA A 74 -45.86 13.72 -24.08
C ALA A 74 -45.43 13.32 -22.65
N ALA A 75 -45.67 14.20 -21.68
CA ALA A 75 -45.49 13.92 -20.27
C ALA A 75 -46.52 12.87 -19.83
N ALA A 76 -46.14 11.59 -19.86
CA ALA A 76 -46.90 10.52 -19.22
C ALA A 76 -46.65 10.60 -17.71
N LYS A 77 -47.67 10.99 -16.94
CA LYS A 77 -47.71 10.79 -15.49
C LYS A 77 -47.64 9.28 -15.22
N VAL A 78 -46.50 8.80 -14.74
CA VAL A 78 -46.40 7.46 -14.16
C VAL A 78 -47.08 7.51 -12.79
N VAL A 79 -48.31 7.01 -12.74
CA VAL A 79 -48.99 6.70 -11.48
C VAL A 79 -48.43 5.36 -11.00
N LEU A 80 -47.58 5.40 -9.98
CA LEU A 80 -47.13 4.19 -9.29
C LEU A 80 -48.33 3.55 -8.56
N PRO A 81 -48.58 2.24 -8.72
CA PRO A 81 -49.58 1.56 -7.91
C PRO A 81 -49.13 1.52 -6.45
N PRO A 82 -50.06 1.64 -5.48
CA PRO A 82 -49.71 1.54 -4.07
C PRO A 82 -49.15 0.15 -3.74
N PRO A 83 -48.22 0.05 -2.79
CA PRO A 83 -47.65 -1.22 -2.37
C PRO A 83 -48.75 -2.11 -1.79
N LYS A 84 -48.85 -3.34 -2.30
CA LYS A 84 -49.66 -4.40 -1.67
C LYS A 84 -49.03 -4.72 -0.32
N LEU A 85 -49.70 -4.32 0.76
CA LEU A 85 -49.47 -4.86 2.10
C LEU A 85 -49.75 -6.36 2.05
N VAL A 86 -48.68 -7.16 2.08
CA VAL A 86 -48.78 -8.60 2.33
C VAL A 86 -48.87 -8.74 3.85
N ALA A 87 -50.05 -9.13 4.34
CA ALA A 87 -50.25 -9.47 5.74
C ALA A 87 -49.43 -10.73 6.05
N ALA A 88 -48.30 -10.56 6.75
CA ALA A 88 -47.59 -11.68 7.34
C ALA A 88 -48.41 -12.20 8.52
N ALA A 89 -48.83 -13.46 8.44
CA ALA A 89 -49.48 -14.17 9.52
C ALA A 89 -48.53 -14.23 10.73
N VAL A 90 -49.00 -13.71 11.86
CA VAL A 90 -48.35 -13.81 13.17
C VAL A 90 -48.51 -15.25 13.66
N SER A 91 -47.45 -16.04 13.57
CA SER A 91 -47.37 -17.30 14.31
C SER A 91 -46.95 -17.02 15.76
N ALA A 92 -47.65 -17.68 16.68
CA ALA A 92 -47.48 -17.60 18.13
C ALA A 92 -46.05 -17.98 18.60
N PRO A 93 -45.62 -17.51 19.78
CA PRO A 93 -44.27 -17.73 20.28
C PRO A 93 -44.04 -19.18 20.70
N GLN A 94 -43.05 -19.84 20.10
CA GLN A 94 -42.45 -21.05 20.66
C GLN A 94 -41.55 -20.65 21.83
N GLN A 95 -41.83 -21.22 23.01
CA GLN A 95 -40.95 -21.20 24.18
C GLN A 95 -39.57 -21.71 23.78
N LEU A 96 -38.55 -20.85 23.87
CA LEU A 96 -37.16 -21.30 23.91
C LEU A 96 -36.95 -22.05 25.23
N ALA A 97 -36.56 -23.31 25.11
CA ALA A 97 -36.03 -24.09 26.20
C ALA A 97 -34.78 -23.43 26.80
N GLU A 98 -34.67 -23.58 28.12
CA GLU A 98 -33.60 -23.09 28.99
C GLU A 98 -32.21 -23.41 28.43
N GLY A 99 -31.39 -22.36 28.29
CA GLY A 99 -30.01 -22.47 27.84
C GLY A 99 -29.11 -23.13 28.89
N PRO A 100 -27.99 -23.74 28.47
CA PRO A 100 -27.03 -24.33 29.38
C PRO A 100 -26.33 -23.27 30.24
N ALA A 101 -25.97 -23.70 31.45
CA ALA A 101 -25.40 -22.96 32.57
C ALA A 101 -24.24 -22.00 32.23
N PRO A 102 -24.03 -20.95 33.06
CA PRO A 102 -22.99 -19.95 32.85
C PRO A 102 -21.59 -20.58 32.81
N SER A 103 -20.90 -20.38 31.70
CA SER A 103 -19.47 -20.65 31.56
C SER A 103 -18.70 -19.88 32.63
N LYS A 104 -17.88 -20.61 33.40
CA LYS A 104 -16.92 -20.07 34.37
C LYS A 104 -16.16 -18.87 33.79
N PRO A 105 -15.87 -17.83 34.58
CA PRO A 105 -14.97 -16.76 34.16
C PRO A 105 -13.64 -17.38 33.73
N ILE A 106 -13.30 -17.22 32.45
CA ILE A 106 -11.95 -17.49 31.96
C ILE A 106 -11.07 -16.49 32.71
N ALA A 107 -10.21 -17.01 33.59
CA ALA A 107 -9.22 -16.19 34.27
C ALA A 107 -8.43 -15.43 33.19
N PRO A 108 -8.17 -14.12 33.37
CA PRO A 108 -7.28 -13.42 32.48
C PRO A 108 -5.96 -14.21 32.41
N PRO A 109 -5.38 -14.42 31.21
CA PRO A 109 -4.08 -15.04 31.12
C PRO A 109 -3.11 -14.26 32.03
N PRO A 110 -2.20 -14.95 32.74
CA PRO A 110 -1.29 -14.29 33.64
C PRO A 110 -0.58 -13.16 32.90
N ALA A 111 -0.58 -11.97 33.50
CA ALA A 111 0.13 -10.82 33.00
C ALA A 111 1.61 -11.21 32.84
N VAL A 112 2.03 -11.46 31.60
CA VAL A 112 3.45 -11.56 31.29
C VAL A 112 3.96 -10.13 31.24
N GLU A 113 4.51 -9.68 32.37
CA GLU A 113 5.37 -8.51 32.41
C GLU A 113 6.54 -8.75 31.44
N THR A 114 6.49 -8.18 30.25
CA THR A 114 7.53 -8.30 29.22
C THR A 114 8.46 -7.09 29.26
N ASP A 115 9.19 -6.92 30.37
CA ASP A 115 10.39 -6.07 30.40
C ASP A 115 11.63 -6.76 29.75
N GLY A 116 11.42 -7.89 29.05
CA GLY A 116 12.43 -8.70 28.38
C GLY A 116 12.20 -8.84 26.88
N ALA A 117 11.96 -7.75 26.15
CA ALA A 117 11.88 -7.80 24.69
C ALA A 117 13.18 -8.43 24.12
N SER A 118 13.04 -9.44 23.27
CA SER A 118 14.19 -10.11 22.67
C SER A 118 15.05 -9.12 21.87
N ALA A 119 16.35 -9.38 21.72
CA ALA A 119 17.23 -8.54 20.89
C ALA A 119 16.68 -8.35 19.46
N GLN A 120 15.97 -9.37 18.96
CA GLN A 120 15.25 -9.30 17.69
C GLN A 120 14.10 -8.28 17.73
N ALA A 121 13.25 -8.31 18.76
CA ALA A 121 12.16 -7.36 18.92
C ALA A 121 12.66 -5.91 18.99
N VAL A 122 13.76 -5.67 19.71
CA VAL A 122 14.41 -4.34 19.78
C VAL A 122 14.90 -3.91 18.39
N ALA A 123 15.59 -4.78 17.67
CA ALA A 123 16.11 -4.48 16.34
C ALA A 123 14.99 -4.21 15.31
N VAL A 124 13.88 -4.95 15.40
CA VAL A 124 12.70 -4.70 14.54
C VAL A 124 12.01 -3.39 14.93
N ALA A 125 11.87 -3.07 16.22
CA ALA A 125 11.31 -1.80 16.66
C ALA A 125 12.11 -0.60 16.14
N GLU A 126 13.45 -0.67 16.19
CA GLU A 126 14.32 0.34 15.58
C GLU A 126 14.13 0.44 14.07
N ARG A 127 14.00 -0.71 13.39
CA ARG A 127 13.71 -0.73 11.95
C ARG A 127 12.36 -0.08 11.62
N VAL A 128 11.33 -0.31 12.43
CA VAL A 128 10.02 0.35 12.29
C VAL A 128 10.17 1.86 12.44
N ARG A 129 10.85 2.34 13.50
CA ARG A 129 11.12 3.78 13.71
C ARG A 129 11.86 4.43 12.54
N GLN A 130 12.83 3.74 11.95
CA GLN A 130 13.57 4.23 10.78
C GLN A 130 12.73 4.25 9.49
N SER A 131 11.73 3.37 9.40
CA SER A 131 10.93 3.19 8.18
C SER A 131 9.67 4.05 8.15
N VAL A 132 9.21 4.49 9.32
CA VAL A 132 8.00 5.31 9.46
C VAL A 132 8.41 6.78 9.57
N PRO A 133 7.92 7.67 8.68
CA PRO A 133 8.16 9.10 8.81
C PRO A 133 7.73 9.61 10.19
N ALA A 134 8.54 10.48 10.81
CA ALA A 134 8.27 10.99 12.16
C ALA A 134 6.90 11.66 12.28
N GLU A 135 6.42 12.30 11.21
CA GLU A 135 5.08 12.93 11.17
C GLU A 135 3.93 11.92 11.20
N LEU A 136 4.17 10.67 10.79
CA LEU A 136 3.14 9.63 10.71
C LEU A 136 2.94 8.94 12.06
N PHE A 137 4.01 8.81 12.82
CA PHE A 137 4.06 8.06 14.08
C PHE A 137 3.00 8.45 15.14
N PRO A 138 2.63 9.73 15.31
CA PRO A 138 1.61 10.12 16.29
C PRO A 138 0.23 9.52 16.04
N TYR A 139 -0.11 9.21 14.78
CA TYR A 139 -1.48 8.85 14.38
C TYR A 139 -1.83 7.37 14.56
N PHE A 140 -0.83 6.50 14.71
CA PHE A 140 -1.04 5.05 14.79
C PHE A 140 -0.61 4.51 16.15
N ASP A 141 -1.40 3.60 16.70
CA ASP A 141 -1.19 3.00 18.01
C ASP A 141 -0.68 1.56 17.88
N VAL A 142 -1.04 0.86 16.80
CA VAL A 142 -0.54 -0.50 16.50
C VAL A 142 0.32 -0.47 15.23
N TYR A 143 1.46 -1.14 15.27
CA TYR A 143 2.40 -1.26 14.16
C TYR A 143 2.60 -2.73 13.83
N LEU A 144 2.27 -3.10 12.59
CA LEU A 144 2.47 -4.45 12.06
C LEU A 144 3.67 -4.40 11.11
N TYR A 145 4.78 -5.01 11.49
CA TYR A 145 5.94 -5.14 10.61
C TYR A 145 5.98 -6.53 9.98
N VAL A 146 5.89 -6.60 8.66
CA VAL A 146 6.01 -7.83 7.88
C VAL A 146 7.31 -7.81 7.10
N SER A 147 8.20 -8.73 7.43
CA SER A 147 9.30 -9.06 6.53
C SER A 147 8.80 -10.07 5.49
N LYS A 148 8.69 -9.61 4.25
CA LYS A 148 8.40 -10.49 3.12
C LYS A 148 9.65 -11.16 2.56
N ALA A 149 10.83 -11.06 3.19
CA ALA A 149 12.05 -11.69 2.71
C ALA A 149 11.89 -13.21 2.51
N ALA A 150 12.63 -13.79 1.56
CA ALA A 150 12.58 -15.23 1.28
C ALA A 150 13.38 -16.06 2.29
N SER A 151 14.40 -15.46 2.89
CA SER A 151 15.34 -16.09 3.81
C SER A 151 15.91 -15.05 4.77
N GLY A 152 16.40 -15.48 5.92
CA GLY A 152 16.94 -14.61 6.96
C GLY A 152 16.17 -14.74 8.27
N PRO A 153 16.72 -14.20 9.37
CA PRO A 153 16.15 -14.40 10.70
C PRO A 153 14.76 -13.78 10.89
N TRP A 154 14.36 -12.82 10.06
CA TRP A 154 13.03 -12.18 10.14
C TRP A 154 12.12 -12.60 8.99
N ALA A 155 12.64 -13.35 8.02
CA ALA A 155 11.92 -13.68 6.81
C ALA A 155 10.58 -14.35 7.10
N GLN A 156 9.54 -13.90 6.38
CA GLN A 156 8.19 -14.44 6.49
C GLN A 156 7.64 -14.41 7.92
N HIS A 157 7.95 -13.36 8.67
CA HIS A 157 7.36 -13.10 9.98
C HIS A 157 6.62 -11.77 10.01
N MET A 158 5.58 -11.73 10.82
CA MET A 158 4.97 -10.51 11.30
C MET A 158 5.44 -10.26 12.73
N PHE A 159 5.74 -9.00 13.04
CA PHE A 159 6.04 -8.51 14.38
C PHE A 159 5.02 -7.44 14.70
N VAL A 160 4.45 -7.51 15.90
CA VAL A 160 3.38 -6.63 16.33
C VAL A 160 3.88 -5.80 17.50
N PHE A 161 3.66 -4.48 17.40
CA PHE A 161 4.01 -3.53 18.43
C PHE A 161 2.81 -2.66 18.75
N HIS A 162 2.66 -2.31 20.03
CA HIS A 162 1.83 -1.20 20.45
C HIS A 162 2.69 0.01 20.81
N LYS A 163 2.20 1.20 20.51
CA LYS A 163 2.77 2.46 20.96
C LYS A 163 2.25 2.75 22.37
N THR A 164 3.15 2.82 23.32
CA THR A 164 2.85 3.23 24.70
C THR A 164 2.57 4.74 24.76
N ASP A 165 1.95 5.21 25.85
CA ASP A 165 1.71 6.66 26.09
C ASP A 165 2.99 7.50 26.06
N ALA A 166 4.13 6.89 26.41
CA ALA A 166 5.46 7.50 26.33
C ALA A 166 6.02 7.55 24.89
N GLY A 167 5.24 7.16 23.87
CA GLY A 167 5.64 7.13 22.47
C GLY A 167 6.63 6.00 22.12
N ARG A 168 6.80 5.00 22.99
CA ARG A 168 7.70 3.86 22.73
C ARG A 168 6.94 2.72 22.07
N LEU A 169 7.55 2.05 21.09
CA LEU A 169 7.05 0.77 20.56
C LEU A 169 7.37 -0.34 21.55
N ALA A 170 6.35 -0.89 22.18
CA ALA A 170 6.42 -2.07 23.01
C ALA A 170 6.03 -3.29 22.17
N PHE A 171 6.89 -4.29 22.20
CA PHE A 171 6.69 -5.54 21.47
C PHE A 171 5.54 -6.33 22.10
N GLU A 172 4.58 -6.75 21.28
CA GLU A 172 3.50 -7.64 21.71
C GLU A 172 3.85 -9.09 21.38
N GLU A 173 4.06 -9.38 20.09
CA GLU A 173 4.28 -10.75 19.65
C GLU A 173 4.90 -10.83 18.24
N THR A 174 5.29 -12.06 17.87
CA THR A 174 5.72 -12.40 16.52
C THR A 174 5.23 -13.79 16.13
N PHE A 175 4.91 -13.97 14.85
CA PHE A 175 4.48 -15.25 14.29
C PHE A 175 4.83 -15.35 12.81
N PRO A 176 4.97 -16.58 12.28
CA PRO A 176 5.22 -16.79 10.86
C PRO A 176 3.99 -16.41 10.04
N VAL A 177 4.23 -15.80 8.89
CA VAL A 177 3.23 -15.45 7.88
C VAL A 177 3.62 -16.06 6.53
N SER A 178 2.70 -16.08 5.57
CA SER A 178 3.03 -16.42 4.19
C SER A 178 2.65 -15.29 3.26
N THR A 179 3.66 -14.67 2.66
CA THR A 179 3.51 -13.59 1.69
C THR A 179 3.50 -14.13 0.25
N GLY A 180 3.41 -13.23 -0.72
CA GLY A 180 3.41 -13.51 -2.14
C GLY A 180 4.57 -14.40 -2.58
N ARG A 181 4.33 -15.25 -3.58
CA ARG A 181 5.37 -16.13 -4.16
C ARG A 181 6.42 -15.38 -4.96
N GLU A 182 6.13 -14.12 -5.30
CA GLU A 182 7.01 -13.25 -6.09
C GLU A 182 7.33 -13.83 -7.49
N ARG A 183 6.33 -14.48 -8.11
CA ARG A 183 6.45 -15.12 -9.42
C ARG A 183 5.58 -14.42 -10.45
N ALA A 184 6.11 -14.38 -11.68
CA ALA A 184 5.32 -14.04 -12.87
C ALA A 184 4.36 -15.19 -13.17
N GLU A 185 3.07 -14.94 -12.95
CA GLU A 185 1.99 -15.89 -13.21
C GLU A 185 0.83 -15.17 -13.91
N LYS A 186 -0.28 -15.88 -14.15
CA LYS A 186 -1.51 -15.29 -14.71
C LYS A 186 -1.92 -14.01 -13.99
N TYR A 187 -1.68 -13.96 -12.68
CA TYR A 187 -1.85 -12.76 -11.86
C TYR A 187 -0.54 -12.43 -11.16
N PHE A 188 -0.30 -11.15 -10.92
CA PHE A 188 0.80 -10.70 -10.09
C PHE A 188 0.68 -11.27 -8.68
N THR A 189 1.69 -12.02 -8.23
CA THR A 189 1.70 -12.68 -6.92
C THR A 189 2.59 -11.99 -5.91
N SER A 190 3.18 -10.83 -6.22
CA SER A 190 4.00 -10.13 -5.25
C SER A 190 3.18 -9.40 -4.21
N THR A 191 3.61 -9.52 -2.96
CA THR A 191 3.12 -8.65 -1.90
C THR A 191 3.78 -7.27 -2.04
N PRO A 192 3.03 -6.16 -2.08
CA PRO A 192 3.64 -4.84 -2.24
C PRO A 192 4.50 -4.48 -1.02
N THR A 193 5.55 -3.70 -1.24
CA THR A 193 6.38 -3.11 -0.16
C THR A 193 5.96 -1.68 0.12
N GLY A 194 6.08 -1.25 1.37
CA GLY A 194 5.81 0.11 1.82
C GLY A 194 4.98 0.17 3.08
N LEU A 195 4.38 1.33 3.31
CA LEU A 195 3.48 1.66 4.41
C LEU A 195 2.04 1.59 3.88
N PHE A 196 1.15 0.99 4.66
CA PHE A 196 -0.25 0.79 4.29
C PHE A 196 -1.16 0.98 5.49
N GLU A 197 -2.31 1.61 5.24
CA GLU A 197 -3.44 1.60 6.15
C GLU A 197 -4.37 0.41 5.83
N LEU A 198 -5.18 0.01 6.80
CA LEU A 198 -6.27 -0.94 6.59
C LEU A 198 -7.54 -0.20 6.19
N ASP A 199 -8.33 -0.76 5.27
CA ASP A 199 -9.58 -0.17 4.82
C ASP A 199 -10.74 -0.58 5.75
N PRO A 200 -11.33 0.37 6.52
CA PRO A 200 -12.44 0.08 7.44
C PRO A 200 -13.70 -0.44 6.78
N ALA A 201 -13.92 -0.10 5.50
CA ALA A 201 -15.08 -0.56 4.75
C ALA A 201 -14.89 -1.98 4.17
N ARG A 202 -13.68 -2.53 4.26
CA ARG A 202 -13.30 -3.82 3.65
C ARG A 202 -12.70 -4.77 4.66
N PHE A 203 -13.45 -5.03 5.72
CA PHE A 203 -13.24 -6.16 6.62
C PHE A 203 -14.33 -7.20 6.37
N ASP A 204 -13.95 -8.42 5.99
CA ASP A 204 -14.87 -9.48 5.61
C ASP A 204 -14.46 -10.82 6.24
N ALA A 205 -15.27 -11.32 7.17
CA ALA A 205 -15.02 -12.57 7.89
C ALA A 205 -15.03 -13.80 6.97
N HIS A 206 -15.74 -13.74 5.83
CA HIS A 206 -16.01 -14.90 4.97
C HIS A 206 -15.63 -14.65 3.50
N HIS A 207 -14.65 -13.79 3.27
CA HIS A 207 -14.29 -13.36 1.92
C HIS A 207 -13.91 -14.52 1.00
N ARG A 208 -14.26 -14.38 -0.28
CA ARG A 208 -13.84 -15.29 -1.36
C ARG A 208 -13.21 -14.51 -2.50
N SER A 209 -11.99 -14.89 -2.86
CA SER A 209 -11.24 -14.18 -3.89
C SER A 209 -11.79 -14.43 -5.30
N HIS A 210 -12.30 -13.41 -5.96
CA HIS A 210 -12.68 -13.52 -7.38
C HIS A 210 -11.49 -13.82 -8.30
N ARG A 211 -10.31 -13.26 -7.98
CA ARG A 211 -9.09 -13.43 -8.78
C ARG A 211 -8.57 -14.87 -8.70
N TRP A 212 -8.69 -15.49 -7.53
CA TRP A 212 -8.23 -16.86 -7.27
C TRP A 212 -9.40 -17.86 -7.23
N ASN A 213 -10.31 -17.79 -8.20
CA ASN A 213 -11.40 -18.75 -8.43
C ASN A 213 -12.24 -19.09 -7.17
N GLY A 214 -12.59 -18.08 -6.38
CA GLY A 214 -13.40 -18.24 -5.17
C GLY A 214 -12.64 -18.84 -3.98
N ALA A 215 -11.30 -18.85 -4.01
CA ALA A 215 -10.47 -19.29 -2.90
C ALA A 215 -10.85 -18.55 -1.60
N PRO A 216 -11.00 -19.27 -0.48
CA PRO A 216 -11.41 -18.68 0.79
C PRO A 216 -10.31 -17.79 1.35
N MET A 217 -10.70 -16.62 1.87
CA MET A 217 -9.86 -15.69 2.60
C MET A 217 -10.56 -15.29 3.92
N PRO A 218 -10.72 -16.19 4.89
CA PRO A 218 -11.44 -15.87 6.12
C PRO A 218 -10.73 -14.77 6.91
N TRP A 219 -11.51 -13.94 7.61
CA TRP A 219 -11.00 -12.81 8.39
C TRP A 219 -10.15 -11.86 7.56
N ALA A 220 -10.61 -11.55 6.34
CA ALA A 220 -9.89 -10.67 5.43
C ALA A 220 -9.95 -9.21 5.89
N MET A 221 -8.78 -8.60 6.00
CA MET A 221 -8.56 -7.20 6.33
C MET A 221 -7.82 -6.57 5.16
N PHE A 222 -8.54 -5.87 4.29
CA PHE A 222 -7.96 -5.34 3.05
C PHE A 222 -7.13 -4.07 3.31
N LEU A 223 -6.09 -3.88 2.50
CA LEU A 223 -5.31 -2.65 2.52
C LEU A 223 -6.10 -1.52 1.87
N ASN A 224 -6.02 -0.32 2.44
CA ASN A 224 -6.43 0.93 1.79
C ASN A 224 -5.38 1.32 0.75
N TYR A 225 -5.35 0.55 -0.34
CA TYR A 225 -4.30 0.61 -1.34
C TYR A 225 -4.91 0.47 -2.74
N THR A 226 -4.70 1.49 -3.55
CA THR A 226 -5.21 1.61 -4.92
C THR A 226 -4.04 1.53 -5.90
N ILE A 227 -4.21 0.79 -7.00
CA ILE A 227 -3.30 0.77 -8.16
C ILE A 227 -4.13 0.91 -9.43
N HIS A 228 -3.67 1.70 -10.40
CA HIS A 228 -4.39 2.01 -11.64
C HIS A 228 -5.82 2.50 -11.38
N ASN A 229 -6.00 3.36 -10.37
CA ASN A 229 -7.29 3.90 -9.93
C ASN A 229 -8.31 2.83 -9.50
N ARG A 230 -7.85 1.65 -9.07
CA ARG A 230 -8.70 0.58 -8.53
C ARG A 230 -8.13 0.05 -7.24
N ASP A 231 -9.00 -0.26 -6.29
CA ASP A 231 -8.55 -0.84 -5.04
C ASP A 231 -7.96 -2.23 -5.28
N THR A 232 -6.87 -2.50 -4.58
CA THR A 232 -6.21 -3.79 -4.67
C THR A 232 -6.96 -4.85 -3.88
N GLY A 233 -6.75 -6.11 -4.25
CA GLY A 233 -7.23 -7.27 -3.50
C GLY A 233 -6.21 -7.77 -2.48
N VAL A 234 -5.20 -6.97 -2.11
CA VAL A 234 -4.19 -7.35 -1.13
C VAL A 234 -4.80 -7.19 0.26
N ALA A 235 -4.67 -8.23 1.08
CA ALA A 235 -5.23 -8.28 2.43
C ALA A 235 -4.30 -9.03 3.37
N LEU A 236 -4.49 -8.78 4.67
CA LEU A 236 -4.16 -9.74 5.72
C LEU A 236 -5.34 -10.71 5.84
N HIS A 237 -5.12 -12.02 5.92
CA HIS A 237 -6.22 -12.97 6.13
C HIS A 237 -5.73 -14.30 6.71
N SER A 238 -6.68 -15.12 7.17
CA SER A 238 -6.40 -16.47 7.67
C SER A 238 -5.79 -17.37 6.60
N GLY A 239 -4.65 -17.98 6.92
CA GLY A 239 -3.98 -19.00 6.14
C GLY A 239 -4.60 -20.39 6.26
N ILE A 240 -5.88 -20.52 6.66
CA ILE A 240 -6.54 -21.82 6.78
C ILE A 240 -6.40 -22.63 5.47
N GLY A 241 -6.14 -23.94 5.61
CA GLY A 241 -5.79 -24.82 4.49
C GLY A 241 -4.37 -24.63 3.91
N HIS A 242 -3.61 -23.65 4.41
CA HIS A 242 -2.24 -23.33 3.99
C HIS A 242 -1.30 -23.10 5.18
N VAL A 243 -1.66 -23.58 6.39
CA VAL A 243 -0.89 -23.37 7.62
C VAL A 243 0.54 -23.93 7.50
N ALA A 244 0.70 -25.06 6.80
CA ALA A 244 2.01 -25.67 6.53
C ALA A 244 2.94 -24.81 5.65
N LEU A 245 2.42 -23.75 5.03
CA LEU A 245 3.18 -22.81 4.18
C LEU A 245 3.49 -21.49 4.90
N LEU A 246 3.05 -21.30 6.14
CA LEU A 246 3.50 -20.16 6.95
C LEU A 246 5.02 -20.24 7.14
N GLY A 247 5.70 -19.09 7.07
CA GLY A 247 7.16 -19.03 6.97
C GLY A 247 7.69 -19.10 5.53
N GLN A 248 6.83 -19.16 4.51
CA GLN A 248 7.22 -19.24 3.10
C GLN A 248 6.50 -18.21 2.21
N ARG A 249 7.17 -17.77 1.14
CA ARG A 249 6.59 -17.00 0.03
C ARG A 249 5.69 -17.89 -0.84
N ALA A 250 4.43 -18.08 -0.43
CA ALA A 250 3.54 -19.07 -1.04
C ALA A 250 2.11 -18.58 -1.33
N SER A 251 1.79 -17.33 -1.00
CA SER A 251 0.46 -16.75 -1.24
C SER A 251 0.31 -16.18 -2.66
N GLY A 252 -0.92 -15.86 -3.06
CA GLY A 252 -1.20 -15.12 -4.30
C GLY A 252 -0.93 -13.62 -4.24
N GLY A 253 -0.22 -13.12 -3.22
CA GLY A 253 0.11 -11.70 -3.00
C GLY A 253 -0.38 -11.14 -1.66
N CYS A 254 -1.37 -11.77 -1.03
CA CYS A 254 -1.84 -11.42 0.31
C CYS A 254 -0.85 -11.84 1.41
N VAL A 255 -1.05 -11.39 2.64
CA VAL A 255 -0.33 -11.88 3.81
C VAL A 255 -1.24 -12.88 4.53
N ARG A 256 -0.89 -14.16 4.46
CA ARG A 256 -1.57 -15.23 5.21
C ARG A 256 -1.02 -15.29 6.62
N MET A 257 -1.92 -15.33 7.60
CA MET A 257 -1.60 -15.39 9.04
C MET A 257 -2.04 -16.74 9.63
N PRO A 258 -1.53 -17.13 10.81
CA PRO A 258 -2.16 -18.19 11.60
C PRO A 258 -3.67 -17.92 11.75
N PRO A 259 -4.55 -18.92 11.58
CA PRO A 259 -6.00 -18.71 11.61
C PRO A 259 -6.50 -18.00 12.86
N GLU A 260 -5.98 -18.38 14.02
CA GLU A 260 -6.34 -17.83 15.32
C GLU A 260 -5.94 -16.35 15.41
N LYS A 261 -4.74 -16.02 14.90
CA LYS A 261 -4.25 -14.63 14.87
C LYS A 261 -5.04 -13.77 13.90
N ALA A 262 -5.40 -14.29 12.73
CA ALA A 262 -6.23 -13.55 11.79
C ALA A 262 -7.59 -13.17 12.40
N GLU A 263 -8.24 -14.11 13.11
CA GLU A 263 -9.50 -13.85 13.81
C GLU A 263 -9.34 -12.85 14.96
N GLU A 264 -8.30 -13.04 15.78
CA GLU A 264 -7.98 -12.16 16.91
C GLU A 264 -7.82 -10.71 16.46
N TYR A 265 -6.93 -10.45 15.49
CA TYR A 265 -6.68 -9.10 15.00
C TYR A 265 -7.87 -8.51 14.25
N PHE A 266 -8.60 -9.32 13.48
CA PHE A 266 -9.83 -8.88 12.83
C PHE A 266 -10.82 -8.29 13.85
N ARG A 267 -11.07 -9.04 14.94
CA ARG A 267 -11.99 -8.62 16.00
C ARG A 267 -11.43 -7.46 16.81
N ARG A 268 -10.16 -7.50 17.20
CA ARG A 268 -9.49 -6.43 17.95
C ARG A 268 -9.56 -5.11 17.20
N PHE A 269 -9.16 -5.09 15.94
CA PHE A 269 -9.13 -3.86 15.16
C PHE A 269 -10.54 -3.26 15.01
N GLN A 270 -11.54 -4.10 14.74
CA GLN A 270 -12.94 -3.67 14.70
C GLN A 270 -13.50 -3.15 16.03
N ALA A 271 -12.98 -3.62 17.17
CA ALA A 271 -13.51 -3.26 18.48
C ALA A 271 -12.79 -2.05 19.10
N THR A 272 -11.46 -1.99 19.00
CA THR A 272 -10.64 -1.11 19.85
C THR A 272 -9.71 -0.17 19.10
N GLU A 273 -9.28 -0.49 17.89
CA GLU A 273 -8.20 0.26 17.22
C GLU A 273 -8.72 1.33 16.25
N HIS A 274 -9.80 2.04 16.59
CA HIS A 274 -10.39 3.09 15.73
C HIS A 274 -9.94 4.49 16.13
N GLY A 275 -9.90 5.40 15.15
CA GLY A 275 -9.70 6.82 15.40
C GLY A 275 -9.54 7.63 14.13
N LEU A 276 -9.04 8.85 14.28
CA LEU A 276 -8.66 9.68 13.15
C LEU A 276 -7.23 9.33 12.71
N VAL A 277 -7.09 8.96 11.44
CA VAL A 277 -5.82 8.64 10.79
C VAL A 277 -5.61 9.49 9.54
N PRO A 278 -4.37 9.78 9.16
CA PRO A 278 -4.08 10.64 8.03
C PRO A 278 -4.26 9.89 6.71
N VAL A 279 -4.94 10.52 5.76
CA VAL A 279 -5.12 9.97 4.43
C VAL A 279 -3.78 9.97 3.70
N PHE A 280 -3.33 8.81 3.22
CA PHE A 280 -2.13 8.73 2.40
C PHE A 280 -2.32 9.45 1.08
N ALA A 281 -1.26 10.11 0.58
CA ALA A 281 -1.29 10.84 -0.67
C ALA A 281 -1.57 9.89 -1.85
N PHE A 282 -2.22 10.42 -2.88
CA PHE A 282 -2.46 9.71 -4.13
C PHE A 282 -1.57 10.29 -5.24
N ASP A 283 -0.84 9.42 -5.92
CA ASP A 283 -0.10 9.78 -7.13
C ASP A 283 -1.05 9.66 -8.33
N SER A 284 -1.53 10.78 -8.84
CA SER A 284 -2.47 10.82 -9.96
C SER A 284 -1.84 10.41 -11.29
N LEU A 285 -0.51 10.56 -11.45
CA LEU A 285 0.19 10.17 -12.67
C LEU A 285 0.35 8.65 -12.74
N ALA A 286 0.71 8.03 -11.62
CA ALA A 286 0.81 6.58 -11.51
C ALA A 286 -0.54 5.90 -11.21
N GLY A 287 -1.56 6.67 -10.82
CA GLY A 287 -2.87 6.16 -10.42
C GLY A 287 -2.80 5.25 -9.19
N THR A 288 -1.94 5.57 -8.22
CA THR A 288 -1.65 4.71 -7.06
C THR A 288 -1.62 5.49 -5.76
N THR A 289 -2.04 4.86 -4.67
CA THR A 289 -1.75 5.38 -3.31
C THR A 289 -0.23 5.36 -3.10
N ARG A 290 0.31 6.42 -2.50
CA ARG A 290 1.71 6.51 -2.11
C ARG A 290 1.99 5.57 -0.93
N THR A 291 3.02 4.75 -1.05
CA THR A 291 3.39 3.75 -0.02
C THR A 291 4.64 4.14 0.76
N ASP A 292 5.15 5.36 0.57
CA ASP A 292 6.31 5.93 1.25
C ASP A 292 5.93 6.79 2.48
N GLY A 293 4.65 6.80 2.85
CA GLY A 293 4.14 7.55 3.99
C GLY A 293 3.87 9.02 3.72
N MET A 294 3.94 9.47 2.46
CA MET A 294 3.49 10.81 2.10
C MET A 294 2.00 10.97 2.38
N LEU A 295 1.63 12.03 3.09
CA LEU A 295 0.26 12.32 3.47
C LEU A 295 -0.42 13.27 2.50
N LYS A 296 -1.72 13.08 2.29
CA LYS A 296 -2.58 14.08 1.66
C LYS A 296 -2.65 15.29 2.58
N ARG A 297 -2.43 16.48 2.02
CA ARG A 297 -2.49 17.75 2.75
C ARG A 297 -3.62 18.63 2.27
N ASP A 298 -4.18 19.42 3.18
CA ASP A 298 -5.13 20.48 2.85
C ASP A 298 -4.40 21.72 2.29
N ALA A 299 -5.17 22.78 2.01
CA ALA A 299 -4.61 24.04 1.49
C ALA A 299 -3.68 24.76 2.48
N ALA A 300 -3.78 24.47 3.78
CA ALA A 300 -2.91 25.00 4.83
C ALA A 300 -1.68 24.13 5.08
N GLY A 301 -1.54 23.00 4.37
CA GLY A 301 -0.43 22.07 4.53
C GLY A 301 -0.61 21.06 5.66
N ASN A 302 -1.76 21.04 6.35
CA ASN A 302 -2.03 20.07 7.40
C ASN A 302 -2.41 18.71 6.81
N PRO A 303 -2.05 17.58 7.45
CA PRO A 303 -2.55 16.27 7.06
C PRO A 303 -4.07 16.22 7.08
N VAL A 304 -4.67 15.72 6.00
CA VAL A 304 -6.11 15.43 5.94
C VAL A 304 -6.37 14.16 6.74
N LEU A 305 -7.24 14.23 7.74
CA LEU A 305 -7.60 13.08 8.58
C LEU A 305 -8.95 12.48 8.18
N THR A 306 -9.11 11.18 8.40
CA THR A 306 -10.35 10.42 8.18
C THR A 306 -10.56 9.43 9.33
N PRO A 307 -11.80 9.03 9.64
CA PRO A 307 -12.04 7.84 10.45
C PRO A 307 -11.37 6.61 9.82
N GLY A 308 -10.63 5.86 10.62
CA GLY A 308 -9.97 4.63 10.20
C GLY A 308 -9.39 3.85 11.37
N TYR A 309 -8.64 2.80 11.06
CA TYR A 309 -7.94 2.04 12.08
C TYR A 309 -6.60 2.68 12.40
N LYS A 310 -6.28 2.88 13.68
CA LYS A 310 -4.97 3.34 14.17
C LYS A 310 -3.92 2.22 14.11
N VAL A 311 -3.94 1.46 13.02
CA VAL A 311 -3.05 0.34 12.70
C VAL A 311 -2.25 0.70 11.45
N LEU A 312 -0.92 0.72 11.55
CA LEU A 312 -0.03 0.92 10.41
C LEU A 312 0.63 -0.41 10.03
N LEU A 313 0.48 -0.83 8.77
CA LEU A 313 1.15 -2.00 8.22
C LEU A 313 2.41 -1.57 7.44
N ILE A 314 3.54 -2.18 7.79
CA ILE A 314 4.84 -1.97 7.15
C ILE A 314 5.26 -3.29 6.52
N ILE A 315 5.41 -3.32 5.19
CA ILE A 315 5.87 -4.50 4.46
C ILE A 315 7.21 -4.21 3.81
N GLN A 316 8.22 -5.01 4.14
CA GLN A 316 9.57 -4.84 3.58
C GLN A 316 10.17 -6.16 3.11
N ASP A 317 10.89 -6.11 1.99
CA ASP A 317 11.78 -7.20 1.59
C ASP A 317 13.13 -7.06 2.34
N TYR A 318 13.08 -7.27 3.66
CA TYR A 318 14.25 -7.13 4.53
C TYR A 318 14.44 -8.40 5.38
N PRO A 319 15.54 -9.14 5.21
CA PRO A 319 15.72 -10.46 5.81
C PRO A 319 15.96 -10.46 7.33
N GLY A 320 16.30 -9.31 7.91
CA GLY A 320 16.82 -9.23 9.27
C GLY A 320 18.31 -9.59 9.35
N GLY A 321 18.99 -9.07 10.36
CA GLY A 321 20.43 -9.22 10.55
C GLY A 321 21.14 -7.87 10.72
N PRO A 322 22.42 -7.87 11.12
CA PRO A 322 23.23 -6.65 11.02
C PRO A 322 23.19 -6.19 9.57
N ALA A 323 23.16 -4.87 9.35
CA ALA A 323 23.47 -4.35 8.03
C ALA A 323 24.88 -4.87 7.70
N THR A 324 24.98 -5.97 6.96
CA THR A 324 26.24 -6.42 6.41
C THR A 324 26.62 -5.28 5.48
N VAL A 325 27.51 -4.42 5.97
CA VAL A 325 28.34 -3.59 5.12
C VAL A 325 28.86 -4.57 4.09
N ALA A 326 28.40 -4.46 2.86
CA ALA A 326 28.85 -5.31 1.77
C ALA A 326 30.35 -5.04 1.63
N VAL A 327 31.18 -5.83 2.30
CA VAL A 327 32.61 -5.89 2.04
C VAL A 327 32.69 -6.67 0.74
N LEU A 328 32.67 -5.93 -0.37
CA LEU A 328 32.98 -6.47 -1.69
C LEU A 328 34.37 -7.11 -1.60
N SER A 329 34.42 -8.43 -1.79
CA SER A 329 35.64 -9.20 -2.02
C SER A 329 36.03 -9.11 -3.48
#